data_AF-A0A0P9MLX5-F1
#
_entry.id   AF-A0A0P9MLX5-F1
#
_cell.length_a   1.000
_cell.length_b   1.000
_cell.length_c   1.000
_cell.angle_alpha   90.00
_cell.angle_beta   90.00
_cell.angle_gamma   90.00
#
_symmetry.space_group_name_H-M   'P 1'
#
loop_
_entity.id
_entity.type
_entity.pdbx_description
1 polymer ?
#
loop_
_entity_poly.entity_id
_entity_poly.type
_entity_poly.pdbx_seq_one_letter_code
_entity_poly.pdbx_strand_id
1 'polypeptide(L)'
;MLNSEDEAQRNVALRRLVGDAVNPAPPIAFMPINRDNVHWSLLVVDRRDNHSPAAYHYDSMGTPHPHQHWHAQMAAWRLGLDASQVYKMPTAIQPDGYSCGDHVLTGIEVLAHRVIDGMFDYAGGKDLSDIKPDRDFIRDRLAPADQAPAESSVRSVPEPPVEQKKKKSKWWKL
;
A
#
# COMPACT_ATOMS: atom_id res chain seq x y z
N MET A 1 -2.60 9.88 -3.96
CA MET A 1 -3.14 9.58 -2.61
C MET A 1 -2.14 9.91 -1.50
N LEU A 2 -1.03 9.18 -1.32
CA LEU A 2 0.07 9.60 -0.40
C LEU A 2 0.89 10.78 -0.96
N ASN A 3 0.94 10.89 -2.28
CA ASN A 3 1.57 12.00 -3.02
C ASN A 3 0.58 13.07 -3.50
N SER A 4 -0.64 13.11 -2.93
CA SER A 4 -1.60 14.16 -3.28
C SER A 4 -1.11 15.53 -2.80
N GLU A 5 -1.34 16.56 -3.61
CA GLU A 5 -1.22 17.96 -3.19
C GLU A 5 -2.37 18.35 -2.26
N ASP A 6 -3.49 17.63 -2.32
CA ASP A 6 -4.59 17.74 -1.34
C ASP A 6 -4.16 17.11 -0.01
N GLU A 7 -3.92 17.97 0.98
CA GLU A 7 -3.54 17.60 2.33
C GLU A 7 -4.62 16.79 3.06
N ALA A 8 -5.90 17.10 2.87
CA ALA A 8 -6.98 16.35 3.50
C ALA A 8 -7.03 14.92 2.96
N GLN A 9 -6.95 14.75 1.64
CA GLN A 9 -6.90 13.43 1.02
C GLN A 9 -5.67 12.63 1.48
N ARG A 10 -4.51 13.28 1.59
CA ARG A 10 -3.28 12.67 2.09
C ARG A 10 -3.42 12.22 3.55
N ASN A 11 -3.96 13.07 4.41
CA ASN A 11 -4.12 12.77 5.84
C ASN A 11 -5.11 11.62 6.07
N VAL A 12 -6.19 11.56 5.29
CA VAL A 12 -7.13 10.41 5.32
C VAL A 12 -6.42 9.12 4.91
N ALA A 13 -5.61 9.15 3.85
CA ALA A 13 -4.86 7.97 3.41
C ALA A 13 -3.85 7.50 4.48
N LEU A 14 -3.10 8.44 5.06
CA LEU A 14 -2.15 8.15 6.14
C LEU A 14 -2.84 7.53 7.36
N ARG A 15 -3.96 8.10 7.79
CA ARG A 15 -4.72 7.57 8.93
C ARG A 15 -5.17 6.12 8.70
N ARG A 16 -5.59 5.78 7.47
CA ARG A 16 -6.02 4.40 7.14
C ARG A 16 -4.87 3.41 7.05
N LEU A 17 -3.67 3.86 6.67
CA LEU A 17 -2.50 3.01 6.48
C LEU A 17 -1.63 2.89 7.74
N VAL A 18 -1.65 3.88 8.62
CA VAL A 18 -0.88 3.89 9.87
C VAL A 18 -1.76 3.53 11.07
N GLY A 19 -3.05 3.87 11.00
CA GLY A 19 -3.97 3.74 12.13
C GLY A 19 -3.76 4.83 13.17
N ASP A 20 -4.59 4.77 14.20
CA ASP A 20 -4.44 5.54 15.43
C ASP A 20 -4.65 4.64 16.65
N ALA A 21 -4.44 5.15 17.86
CA ALA A 21 -4.58 4.36 19.09
C ALA A 21 -5.99 3.77 19.30
N VAL A 22 -7.01 4.33 18.63
CA VAL A 22 -8.41 3.88 18.71
C VAL A 22 -8.73 2.92 17.55
N ASN A 23 -8.09 3.10 16.40
CA ASN A 23 -8.30 2.32 15.17
C ASN A 23 -6.93 1.91 14.59
N PRO A 24 -6.30 0.84 15.11
CA PRO A 24 -5.03 0.38 14.58
C PRO A 24 -5.22 -0.12 13.13
N ALA A 25 -4.29 0.26 12.25
CA ALA A 25 -4.27 -0.28 10.89
C ALA A 25 -3.73 -1.72 10.91
N PRO A 26 -4.10 -2.56 9.92
CA PRO A 26 -3.44 -3.84 9.72
C PRO A 26 -1.92 -3.64 9.62
N PRO A 27 -1.10 -4.45 10.32
CA PRO A 27 0.33 -4.20 10.43
C PRO A 27 1.10 -4.53 9.16
N ILE A 28 0.52 -5.30 8.23
CA ILE A 28 1.09 -5.57 6.91
C ILE A 28 0.26 -4.83 5.87
N ALA A 29 0.89 -3.92 5.14
CA ALA A 29 0.27 -3.13 4.08
C ALA A 29 0.93 -3.42 2.73
N PHE A 30 0.09 -3.69 1.72
CA PHE A 30 0.49 -3.84 0.33
C PHE A 30 0.16 -2.55 -0.42
N MET A 31 1.17 -1.93 -1.03
CA MET A 31 1.03 -0.65 -1.72
C MET A 31 1.52 -0.74 -3.15
N PRO A 32 0.60 -0.71 -4.13
CA PRO A 32 0.94 -0.46 -5.51
C PRO A 32 1.58 0.93 -5.64
N ILE A 33 2.81 0.97 -6.14
CA ILE A 33 3.55 2.19 -6.44
C ILE A 33 3.41 2.45 -7.94
N ASN A 34 2.66 3.48 -8.26
CA ASN A 34 2.47 3.96 -9.64
C ASN A 34 3.52 5.02 -9.97
N ARG A 35 4.08 4.93 -11.17
CA ARG A 35 4.77 6.04 -11.84
C ARG A 35 3.98 6.41 -13.09
N ASP A 36 3.02 7.31 -12.91
CA ASP A 36 2.23 8.02 -13.92
C ASP A 36 2.16 7.37 -15.31
N ASN A 37 1.30 6.35 -15.47
CA ASN A 37 1.05 5.66 -16.75
C ASN A 37 2.29 4.98 -17.38
N VAL A 38 3.43 4.94 -16.69
CA VAL A 38 4.68 4.33 -17.18
C VAL A 38 4.89 2.95 -16.57
N HIS A 39 4.82 2.84 -15.23
CA HIS A 39 5.23 1.61 -14.57
C HIS A 39 4.55 1.40 -13.21
N TRP A 40 4.38 0.13 -12.86
CA TRP A 40 3.87 -0.31 -11.57
C TRP A 40 4.92 -1.17 -10.86
N SER A 41 5.05 -0.95 -9.56
CA SER A 41 5.87 -1.80 -8.68
C SER A 41 5.16 -1.98 -7.35
N LEU A 42 5.61 -2.91 -6.50
CA LEU A 42 4.96 -3.21 -5.22
C LEU A 42 5.87 -2.80 -4.05
N LEU A 43 5.32 -2.05 -3.09
CA LEU A 43 5.92 -1.83 -1.78
C LEU A 43 5.10 -2.58 -0.73
N VAL A 44 5.74 -3.42 0.07
CA VAL A 44 5.16 -4.09 1.23
C VAL A 44 5.77 -3.51 2.48
N VAL A 45 4.93 -3.10 3.43
CA VAL A 45 5.37 -2.58 4.73
C VAL A 45 4.85 -3.51 5.82
N ASP A 46 5.76 -3.98 6.68
CA ASP A 46 5.47 -4.83 7.83
C ASP A 46 5.84 -4.08 9.11
N ARG A 47 4.82 -3.80 9.94
CA ARG A 47 4.92 -3.10 11.22
C ARG A 47 4.49 -3.96 12.40
N ARG A 48 4.53 -5.29 12.26
CA ARG A 48 4.24 -6.17 13.40
C ARG A 48 5.19 -5.91 14.57
N ASP A 49 6.46 -5.56 14.28
CA ASP A 49 7.38 -4.95 15.23
C ASP A 49 7.42 -3.42 15.04
N ASN A 50 6.78 -2.69 15.95
CA ASN A 50 6.76 -1.22 15.90
C ASN A 50 8.12 -0.57 16.17
N HIS A 51 9.08 -1.30 16.74
CA HIS A 51 10.44 -0.80 16.97
C HIS A 51 11.36 -1.00 15.75
N SER A 52 11.02 -1.94 14.88
CA SER A 52 11.79 -2.27 13.68
C SER A 52 10.86 -2.59 12.49
N PRO A 53 10.11 -1.58 11.98
CA PRO A 53 9.28 -1.79 10.81
C PRO A 53 10.13 -2.08 9.58
N ALA A 54 9.69 -3.03 8.76
CA ALA A 54 10.40 -3.44 7.54
C ALA A 54 9.64 -3.02 6.28
N ALA A 55 10.39 -2.67 5.22
CA ALA A 55 9.83 -2.27 3.94
C ALA A 55 10.51 -3.02 2.78
N TYR A 56 9.72 -3.59 1.89
CA TYR A 56 10.16 -4.47 0.80
C TYR A 56 9.63 -3.96 -0.53
N HIS A 57 10.50 -3.64 -1.47
CA HIS A 57 10.16 -3.12 -2.79
C HIS A 57 10.45 -4.16 -3.89
N TYR A 58 9.43 -4.49 -4.67
CA TYR A 58 9.50 -5.44 -5.79
C TYR A 58 9.25 -4.68 -7.09
N ASP A 59 10.18 -4.81 -8.03
CA ASP A 59 10.14 -4.15 -9.33
C ASP A 59 10.44 -5.18 -10.42
N SER A 60 9.45 -5.49 -11.24
CA SER A 60 9.55 -6.51 -12.31
C SER A 60 10.33 -6.02 -13.53
N MET A 61 10.76 -4.76 -13.58
CA MET A 61 11.45 -4.21 -14.74
C MET A 61 12.88 -4.76 -14.84
N GLY A 62 13.21 -5.42 -15.96
CA GLY A 62 14.53 -6.04 -16.16
C GLY A 62 15.70 -5.05 -16.17
N THR A 63 15.48 -3.87 -16.73
CA THR A 63 16.41 -2.73 -16.61
C THR A 63 15.77 -1.70 -15.70
N PRO A 64 16.30 -1.45 -14.49
CA PRO A 64 15.65 -0.56 -13.53
C PRO A 64 15.41 0.82 -14.14
N HIS A 65 14.15 1.27 -14.19
CA HIS A 65 13.88 2.65 -14.57
C HIS A 65 14.50 3.57 -13.51
N PRO A 66 15.23 4.63 -13.91
CA PRO A 66 15.59 5.66 -12.95
C PRO A 66 14.32 6.14 -12.22
N HIS A 67 14.37 6.05 -10.89
CA HIS A 67 13.43 6.63 -9.92
C HIS A 67 12.26 5.75 -9.44
N GLN A 68 12.01 4.54 -9.99
CA GLN A 68 10.90 3.70 -9.46
C GLN A 68 11.10 3.36 -7.98
N HIS A 69 12.31 2.92 -7.62
CA HIS A 69 12.67 2.67 -6.23
C HIS A 69 12.63 3.93 -5.35
N TRP A 70 12.90 5.11 -5.92
CA TRP A 70 12.75 6.36 -5.18
C TRP A 70 11.29 6.65 -4.81
N HIS A 71 10.33 6.36 -5.70
CA HIS A 71 8.91 6.49 -5.37
C HIS A 71 8.49 5.57 -4.21
N ALA A 72 9.03 4.35 -4.15
CA ALA A 72 8.82 3.44 -3.03
C ALA A 72 9.42 3.99 -1.72
N GLN A 73 10.66 4.49 -1.77
CA GLN A 73 11.31 5.14 -0.62
C GLN A 73 10.52 6.34 -0.10
N MET A 74 9.99 7.18 -0.98
CA MET A 74 9.16 8.33 -0.58
C MET A 74 7.82 7.90 0.03
N ALA A 75 7.22 6.81 -0.46
CA ALA A 75 6.03 6.24 0.16
C ALA A 75 6.32 5.70 1.57
N ALA A 76 7.43 4.97 1.74
CA ALA A 76 7.87 4.47 3.05
C ALA A 76 8.19 5.62 4.03
N TRP A 77 8.87 6.67 3.56
CA TRP A 77 9.18 7.84 4.37
C TRP A 77 7.92 8.57 4.88
N ARG A 78 6.91 8.75 4.02
CA ARG A 78 5.63 9.36 4.42
C ARG A 78 4.86 8.52 5.43
N LEU A 79 5.14 7.23 5.46
CA LEU A 79 4.63 6.27 6.41
C LEU A 79 5.45 6.23 7.72
N GLY A 80 6.45 7.11 7.88
CA GLY A 80 7.27 7.21 9.08
C GLY A 80 8.39 6.19 9.18
N LEU A 81 8.74 5.53 8.06
CA LEU A 81 9.88 4.61 8.00
C LEU A 81 11.13 5.33 7.49
N ASP A 82 12.31 4.76 7.76
CA ASP A 82 13.55 5.20 7.13
C ASP A 82 13.54 4.82 5.64
N ALA A 83 13.62 5.83 4.77
CA ALA A 83 13.67 5.67 3.32
C ALA A 83 14.85 4.79 2.88
N SER A 84 15.99 4.88 3.57
CA SER A 84 17.20 4.13 3.21
C SER A 84 17.12 2.64 3.56
N GLN A 85 16.13 2.24 4.37
CA GLN A 85 15.91 0.86 4.80
C GLN A 85 14.83 0.13 3.98
N VAL A 86 14.47 0.65 2.81
CA VAL A 86 13.61 -0.08 1.86
C VAL A 86 14.43 -1.12 1.10
N TYR A 87 14.21 -2.39 1.40
CA TYR A 87 14.89 -3.51 0.75
C TYR A 87 14.41 -3.68 -0.69
N LYS A 88 15.34 -3.72 -1.65
CA LYS A 88 15.04 -4.19 -3.01
C LYS A 88 14.94 -5.72 -2.97
N MET A 89 13.76 -6.23 -3.28
CA MET A 89 13.46 -7.65 -3.23
C MET A 89 13.44 -8.26 -4.62
N PRO A 90 13.84 -9.53 -4.75
CA PRO A 90 13.78 -10.22 -6.02
C PRO A 90 12.33 -10.56 -6.40
N THR A 91 12.04 -10.43 -7.68
CA THR A 91 10.76 -10.79 -8.31
C THR A 91 11.02 -11.27 -9.73
N ALA A 92 10.10 -12.06 -10.28
CA ALA A 92 10.13 -12.40 -11.70
C ALA A 92 10.22 -11.13 -12.56
N ILE A 93 11.11 -11.17 -13.56
CA ILE A 93 11.32 -10.07 -14.50
C ILE A 93 10.28 -10.18 -15.62
N GLN A 94 9.57 -9.10 -15.89
CA GLN A 94 8.60 -9.05 -16.97
C GLN A 94 9.30 -9.23 -18.33
N PRO A 95 8.80 -10.12 -19.21
CA PRO A 95 9.37 -10.31 -20.54
C PRO A 95 8.91 -9.25 -21.54
N ASP A 96 7.96 -8.39 -21.16
CA ASP A 96 7.24 -7.47 -22.02
C ASP A 96 7.13 -6.06 -21.41
N GLY A 97 6.49 -5.12 -22.11
CA GLY A 97 6.36 -3.72 -21.69
C GLY A 97 5.06 -3.37 -20.96
N TYR A 98 4.18 -4.33 -20.64
CA TYR A 98 2.80 -4.06 -20.20
C TYR A 98 2.29 -4.93 -19.04
N SER A 99 3.04 -5.96 -18.63
CA SER A 99 2.66 -6.90 -17.56
C SER A 99 3.14 -6.48 -16.17
N CYS A 100 3.71 -5.28 -15.98
CA CYS A 100 4.12 -4.77 -14.66
C CYS A 100 2.97 -4.78 -13.64
N GLY A 101 1.75 -4.44 -14.05
CA GLY A 101 0.56 -4.53 -13.20
C GLY A 101 0.22 -5.97 -12.80
N ASP A 102 0.42 -6.93 -13.71
CA ASP A 102 0.15 -8.35 -13.44
C ASP A 102 1.11 -8.91 -12.39
N HIS A 103 2.39 -8.50 -12.47
CA HIS A 103 3.40 -8.87 -11.48
C HIS A 103 3.06 -8.30 -10.10
N VAL A 104 2.57 -7.06 -10.02
CA VAL A 104 2.11 -6.46 -8.76
C VAL A 104 0.94 -7.24 -8.17
N LEU A 105 -0.10 -7.53 -8.96
CA LEU A 105 -1.29 -8.25 -8.48
C LEU A 105 -0.94 -9.68 -8.04
N THR A 106 -0.16 -10.40 -8.84
CA THR A 106 0.30 -11.76 -8.52
C THR A 106 1.18 -11.76 -7.27
N GLY A 107 2.07 -10.78 -7.12
CA GLY A 107 2.90 -10.63 -5.93
C GLY A 107 2.08 -10.37 -4.66
N ILE A 108 1.05 -9.52 -4.74
CA ILE A 108 0.11 -9.30 -3.62
C ILE A 108 -0.60 -10.61 -3.27
N GLU A 109 -1.13 -11.32 -4.26
CA GLU A 109 -1.85 -12.58 -4.03
C GLU A 109 -0.95 -13.63 -3.36
N VAL A 110 0.27 -13.84 -3.88
CA VAL A 110 1.22 -14.82 -3.32
C VAL A 110 1.63 -14.45 -1.91
N LEU A 111 2.03 -13.20 -1.65
CA LEU A 111 2.45 -12.78 -0.32
C LEU A 111 1.30 -12.79 0.69
N ALA A 112 0.08 -12.44 0.28
CA ALA A 112 -1.10 -12.51 1.15
C ALA A 112 -1.38 -13.96 1.58
N HIS A 113 -1.31 -14.94 0.67
CA HIS A 113 -1.43 -16.35 1.04
C HIS A 113 -0.30 -16.79 1.99
N ARG A 114 0.94 -16.35 1.74
CA ARG A 114 2.08 -16.64 2.61
C ARG A 114 1.92 -16.04 4.02
N VAL A 115 1.22 -14.92 4.16
CA VAL A 115 0.88 -14.35 5.48
C VAL A 115 -0.14 -15.24 6.19
N ILE A 116 -1.14 -15.75 5.46
CA ILE A 116 -2.22 -16.59 6.01
C ILE A 116 -1.70 -17.95 6.46
N ASP A 117 -0.85 -18.59 5.67
CA ASP A 117 -0.30 -19.93 5.95
C ASP A 117 0.95 -19.91 6.84
N GLY A 118 1.45 -18.71 7.19
CA GLY A 118 2.63 -18.51 8.02
C GLY A 118 3.97 -18.62 7.29
N MET A 119 3.99 -18.86 5.97
CA MET A 119 5.21 -18.98 5.17
C MET A 119 5.95 -17.66 4.95
N PHE A 120 5.31 -16.51 5.17
CA PHE A 120 5.88 -15.18 4.94
C PHE A 120 7.17 -14.94 5.75
N ASP A 121 7.29 -15.51 6.95
CA ASP A 121 8.41 -15.28 7.87
C ASP A 121 9.56 -16.29 7.73
N TYR A 122 9.39 -17.33 6.93
CA TYR A 122 10.47 -18.29 6.66
C TYR A 122 11.52 -17.73 5.70
N ALA A 123 12.67 -18.38 5.64
CA ALA A 123 13.70 -18.10 4.65
C ALA A 123 13.11 -18.20 3.23
N GLY A 124 13.22 -17.14 2.44
CA GLY A 124 12.62 -17.06 1.10
C GLY A 124 11.11 -16.76 1.08
N GLY A 125 10.44 -16.63 2.23
CA GLY A 125 9.00 -16.35 2.31
C GLY A 125 8.56 -15.04 1.66
N LYS A 126 9.52 -14.13 1.43
CA LYS A 126 9.33 -12.83 0.77
C LYS A 126 9.92 -12.80 -0.64
N ASP A 127 10.44 -13.91 -1.16
CA ASP A 127 11.03 -13.99 -2.50
C ASP A 127 9.93 -14.23 -3.55
N LEU A 128 9.90 -13.40 -4.60
CA LEU A 128 8.95 -13.51 -5.70
C LEU A 128 9.62 -13.87 -7.04
N SER A 129 10.86 -14.36 -7.04
CA SER A 129 11.61 -14.70 -8.27
C SER A 129 10.86 -15.67 -9.18
N ASP A 130 10.09 -16.58 -8.58
CA ASP A 130 9.42 -17.68 -9.28
C ASP A 130 7.93 -17.44 -9.58
N ILE A 131 7.41 -16.24 -9.32
CA ILE A 131 6.01 -15.95 -9.65
C ILE A 131 5.79 -16.01 -11.17
N LYS A 132 4.59 -16.46 -11.57
CA LYS A 132 4.17 -16.53 -12.97
C LYS A 132 2.86 -15.80 -13.10
N PRO A 133 2.88 -14.49 -13.43
CA PRO A 133 1.65 -13.74 -13.62
C PRO A 133 0.81 -14.33 -14.76
N ASP A 134 -0.48 -14.47 -14.51
CA ASP A 134 -1.45 -15.01 -15.47
C ASP A 134 -2.49 -13.94 -15.76
N ARG A 135 -2.37 -13.33 -16.95
CA ARG A 135 -3.27 -12.24 -17.40
C ARG A 135 -4.71 -12.72 -17.54
N ASP A 136 -4.92 -13.95 -18.00
CA ASP A 136 -6.27 -14.46 -18.25
C ASP A 136 -6.95 -14.77 -16.92
N PHE A 137 -6.23 -15.38 -15.97
CA PHE A 137 -6.73 -15.55 -14.60
C PHE A 137 -7.07 -14.21 -13.93
N ILE A 138 -6.22 -13.19 -14.08
CA ILE A 138 -6.51 -11.84 -13.54
C ILE A 138 -7.78 -11.27 -14.17
N ARG A 139 -7.95 -11.41 -15.50
CA ARG A 139 -9.16 -10.94 -16.20
C ARG A 139 -10.41 -11.67 -15.71
N ASP A 140 -10.34 -12.98 -15.53
CA ASP A 140 -11.46 -13.79 -15.02
C ASP A 140 -11.87 -13.36 -13.61
N ARG A 141 -10.92 -12.92 -12.77
CA ARG A 141 -11.22 -12.37 -11.44
C ARG A 141 -11.84 -10.98 -11.48
N LEU A 142 -11.55 -10.19 -12.50
CA LEU A 142 -12.13 -8.84 -12.67
C LEU A 142 -13.50 -8.87 -13.36
N ALA A 143 -13.78 -9.84 -14.23
CA ALA A 143 -15.02 -9.91 -15.01
C ALA A 143 -16.32 -9.85 -14.17
N PRO A 144 -16.41 -10.49 -12.98
CA PRO A 144 -17.59 -10.34 -12.11
C PRO A 144 -17.74 -8.92 -11.51
N ALA A 145 -16.63 -8.21 -11.29
CA ALA A 145 -16.64 -6.87 -10.71
C ALA A 145 -17.18 -5.82 -11.70
N ASP A 146 -16.95 -5.99 -13.00
CA ASP A 146 -17.51 -5.14 -14.05
C ASP A 146 -19.05 -5.26 -14.17
N GLN A 147 -19.61 -6.35 -13.62
CA GLN A 147 -21.06 -6.60 -13.57
C GLN A 147 -21.69 -6.23 -12.22
N ALA A 148 -20.89 -5.85 -11.22
CA ALA A 148 -21.38 -5.39 -9.93
C ALA A 148 -21.86 -3.93 -10.06
N PRO A 149 -23.01 -3.55 -9.47
CA PRO A 149 -23.38 -2.13 -9.37
C PRO A 149 -22.23 -1.37 -8.71
N ALA A 150 -21.86 -0.20 -9.25
CA ALA A 150 -20.75 0.65 -8.78
C ALA A 150 -20.90 1.18 -7.34
N GLU A 151 -21.87 0.68 -6.57
CA GLU A 151 -21.96 0.86 -5.14
C GLU A 151 -20.99 -0.10 -4.44
N SER A 152 -19.70 0.22 -4.55
CA SER A 152 -18.75 -0.12 -3.50
C SER A 152 -19.31 0.50 -2.22
N SER A 153 -19.95 -0.35 -1.41
CA SER A 153 -20.32 -0.03 -0.04
C SER A 153 -19.01 0.22 0.72
N VAL A 154 -18.49 1.44 0.59
CA VAL A 154 -17.69 2.05 1.64
C VAL A 154 -18.57 1.91 2.86
N ARG A 155 -18.24 0.96 3.75
CA ARG A 155 -18.85 0.88 5.07
C ARG A 155 -18.87 2.31 5.60
N SER A 156 -20.05 2.89 5.69
CA SER A 156 -20.29 4.17 6.30
C SER A 156 -20.04 3.99 7.78
N VAL A 157 -18.76 4.06 8.16
CA VAL A 157 -18.36 4.21 9.56
C VAL A 157 -18.96 5.55 9.99
N PRO A 158 -19.89 5.59 10.96
CA PRO A 158 -20.44 6.85 11.42
C PRO A 158 -19.30 7.72 11.96
N GLU A 159 -19.16 8.92 11.41
CA GLU A 159 -18.23 9.90 11.98
C GLU A 159 -18.69 10.22 13.42
N PRO A 160 -17.80 10.13 14.43
CA PRO A 160 -18.16 10.54 15.77
C PRO A 160 -18.43 12.06 15.80
N PRO A 161 -19.37 12.55 16.64
CA PRO A 161 -19.78 13.94 16.60
C PRO A 161 -18.61 14.86 16.94
N VAL A 162 -18.34 15.83 16.06
CA VAL A 162 -17.41 16.91 16.35
C VAL A 162 -18.02 17.79 17.44
N GLU A 163 -17.53 17.64 18.66
CA GLU A 163 -17.93 18.49 19.78
C GLU A 163 -17.40 19.91 19.53
N GLN A 164 -18.28 20.78 19.03
CA GLN A 164 -17.99 22.21 18.88
C GLN A 164 -17.81 22.82 20.28
N LYS A 165 -16.56 23.02 20.70
CA LYS A 165 -16.25 23.81 21.90
C LYS A 165 -16.76 25.24 21.70
N LYS A 166 -17.91 25.56 22.32
CA LYS A 166 -18.45 26.92 22.44
C LYS A 166 -17.36 27.84 23.01
N LYS A 167 -16.95 28.84 22.23
CA LYS A 167 -16.13 29.97 22.72
C LYS A 167 -16.88 30.65 23.85
N LYS A 168 -16.39 30.53 25.09
CA LYS A 168 -16.85 31.35 26.22
C LYS A 168 -16.35 32.78 26.01
N SER A 169 -17.25 33.70 25.69
CA SER A 169 -17.00 35.13 25.72
C SER A 169 -16.75 35.57 27.17
N LYS A 170 -15.53 36.05 27.45
CA LYS A 170 -15.20 36.69 28.74
C LYS A 170 -15.85 38.07 28.77
N TRP A 171 -16.87 38.21 29.60
CA TRP A 171 -17.33 39.51 30.10
C TRP A 171 -16.64 39.73 31.44
N TRP A 172 -15.93 40.84 31.60
CA TRP A 172 -15.57 41.37 32.91
C TRP A 172 -16.11 42.79 33.00
N LYS A 173 -16.95 43.03 34.00
CA LYS A 173 -17.31 44.36 34.49
C LYS A 173 -16.22 44.82 35.46
N LEU A 174 -15.78 46.06 35.32
CA LEU A 174 -15.57 47.04 36.39
C LEU A 174 -15.48 48.42 35.73
#